data_AF-A0AAJ5RRN9-F1
#
_entry.id   AF-A0AAJ5RRN9-F1
#
_cell.length_a   1.000
_cell.length_b   1.000
_cell.length_c   1.000
_cell.angle_alpha   90.00
_cell.angle_beta   90.00
_cell.angle_gamma   90.00
#
_symmetry.space_group_name_H-M   'P 1'
#
loop_
_entity.id
_entity.type
_entity.pdbx_description
1 polymer ?
#
loop_
_entity_poly.entity_id
_entity_poly.type
_entity_poly.pdbx_seq_one_letter_code
_entity_poly.pdbx_strand_id
1 'polypeptide(L)'
;MQSYCQSCGMPLIEEALLGTEKGGHKSQEYCAYCYEEGKFTQPQLTVEGMIDLCVQHLKEEGMPENEARSMLNSFLPSLKRWRKGEWKDPKMVERDSFQIVGISAQTSNAKEITSQAKIPQLWNDFYQQNIIEQIANQKNANIYGLYSDYETDVNGEYFITLGVQMLNSLDGDIPAGLTVKTVPAAKYLVFTSNQGALPDVVIQTWQDIWAWFANSGVERTYTGDFELYDERCANPQEAQVEIYIAVK
;
A
#
# COMPACT_ATOMS: atom_id res chain seq x y z
N MET A 1 -7.19 -16.34 17.81
CA MET A 1 -6.89 -15.13 17.01
C MET A 1 -5.44 -14.80 17.30
N GLN A 2 -4.55 -15.03 16.34
CA GLN A 2 -3.12 -14.79 16.50
C GLN A 2 -2.89 -13.29 16.30
N SER A 3 -2.52 -12.57 17.36
CA SER A 3 -2.19 -11.15 17.29
C SER A 3 -0.68 -10.97 17.22
N TYR A 4 -0.23 -9.81 16.74
CA TYR A 4 1.18 -9.47 16.63
C TYR A 4 1.48 -8.22 17.45
N CYS A 5 2.67 -8.17 18.04
CA CYS A 5 3.15 -7.03 18.81
C CYS A 5 3.15 -5.78 17.94
N GLN A 6 2.39 -4.75 18.34
CA GLN A 6 2.25 -3.48 17.63
C GLN A 6 3.46 -2.53 17.80
N SER A 7 4.63 -3.11 18.13
CA SER A 7 5.93 -2.46 18.24
C SER A 7 7.00 -3.22 17.44
N CYS A 8 7.18 -4.52 17.66
CA CYS A 8 8.23 -5.28 16.95
C CYS A 8 7.71 -6.30 15.93
N GLY A 9 6.40 -6.45 15.79
CA GLY A 9 5.82 -7.44 14.88
C GLY A 9 5.90 -8.89 15.35
N MET A 10 6.39 -9.15 16.58
CA MET A 10 6.50 -10.51 17.12
C MET A 10 5.12 -11.15 17.37
N PRO A 11 4.89 -12.42 16.97
CA PRO A 11 3.65 -13.12 17.26
C PRO A 11 3.36 -13.24 18.77
N LEU A 12 2.15 -12.90 19.19
CA LEU A 12 1.67 -12.99 20.56
C LEU A 12 0.88 -14.29 20.77
N ILE A 13 1.58 -15.41 20.63
CA ILE A 13 0.98 -16.76 20.67
C ILE A 13 0.85 -17.35 22.07
N GLU A 14 1.58 -16.81 23.04
CA GLU A 14 1.62 -17.30 24.42
C GLU A 14 1.49 -16.15 25.41
N GLU A 15 0.81 -16.38 26.54
CA GLU A 15 0.60 -15.36 27.58
C GLU A 15 1.93 -14.86 28.18
N ALA A 16 2.96 -15.71 28.19
CA ALA A 16 4.31 -15.36 28.63
C ALA A 16 4.95 -14.27 27.75
N LEU A 17 4.58 -14.22 26.46
CA LEU A 17 5.08 -13.23 25.53
C LEU A 17 4.36 -11.88 25.64
N LEU A 18 3.22 -11.82 26.34
CA LEU A 18 2.44 -10.58 26.51
C LEU A 18 3.10 -9.65 27.51
N GLY A 19 3.23 -8.38 27.12
CA GLY A 19 3.69 -7.30 27.98
C GLY A 19 2.70 -6.98 29.10
N THR A 20 3.00 -5.97 29.90
CA THR A 20 2.17 -5.59 31.04
C THR A 20 1.74 -4.13 30.99
N GLU A 21 0.47 -3.90 31.25
CA GLU A 21 -0.14 -2.59 31.40
C GLU A 21 0.12 -2.02 32.80
N LYS A 22 -0.21 -0.74 33.01
CA LYS A 22 -0.09 -0.12 34.34
C LYS A 22 -1.02 -0.85 35.33
N GLY A 23 -0.43 -1.51 36.33
CA GLY A 23 -1.15 -2.37 37.28
C GLY A 23 -1.02 -3.87 37.00
N GLY A 24 -0.16 -4.28 36.06
CA GLY A 24 0.31 -5.66 35.93
C GLY A 24 -0.58 -6.60 35.10
N HIS A 25 -1.68 -6.10 34.55
CA HIS A 25 -2.51 -6.89 33.62
C HIS A 25 -1.81 -7.06 32.27
N LYS A 26 -2.08 -8.16 31.58
CA LYS A 26 -1.43 -8.49 30.31
C LYS A 26 -1.91 -7.56 29.18
N SER A 27 -0.95 -7.03 28.42
CA SER A 27 -1.22 -6.26 27.21
C SER A 27 -1.65 -7.20 26.08
N GLN A 28 -2.69 -6.83 25.35
CA GLN A 28 -3.14 -7.56 24.16
C GLN A 28 -2.44 -7.09 22.87
N GLU A 29 -1.68 -6.00 22.96
CA GLU A 29 -1.12 -5.32 21.80
C GLU A 29 0.41 -5.39 21.74
N TYR A 30 1.08 -5.53 22.88
CA TYR A 30 2.53 -5.45 22.95
C TYR A 30 3.14 -6.65 23.66
N CYS A 31 4.33 -7.05 23.23
CA CYS A 31 5.08 -8.13 23.86
C CYS A 31 5.88 -7.66 25.09
N ALA A 32 6.25 -8.62 25.94
CA ALA A 32 7.03 -8.40 27.16
C ALA A 32 8.39 -7.75 26.91
N TYR A 33 8.98 -7.95 25.73
CA TYR A 33 10.25 -7.31 25.36
C TYR A 33 10.09 -5.83 25.00
N CYS A 34 8.93 -5.44 24.47
CA CYS A 34 8.67 -4.08 24.04
C CYS A 34 8.01 -3.23 25.12
N TYR A 35 7.18 -3.81 25.99
CA TYR A 35 6.25 -3.06 26.84
C TYR A 35 6.05 -3.71 28.21
N GLU A 36 6.32 -2.95 29.26
CA GLU A 36 6.23 -3.40 30.65
C GLU A 36 5.74 -2.26 31.56
N GLU A 37 4.88 -2.59 32.53
CA GLU A 37 4.26 -1.68 33.49
C GLU A 37 3.63 -0.41 32.88
N GLY A 38 3.03 -0.56 31.70
CA GLY A 38 2.38 0.53 30.99
C GLY A 38 3.36 1.45 30.23
N LYS A 39 4.61 1.03 30.00
CA LYS A 39 5.64 1.83 29.32
C LYS A 39 6.44 0.99 28.33
N PHE A 40 6.88 1.62 27.25
CA PHE A 40 7.87 0.99 26.37
C PHE A 40 9.21 0.85 27.08
N THR A 41 9.82 -0.33 27.01
CA THR A 41 11.12 -0.65 27.63
C THR A 41 12.27 0.17 27.03
N GLN A 42 12.11 0.58 25.77
CA GLN A 42 13.07 1.40 25.03
C GLN A 42 12.37 2.64 24.45
N PRO A 43 12.01 3.65 25.27
CA PRO A 43 11.12 4.74 24.85
C PRO A 43 11.71 5.67 23.77
N GLN A 44 13.03 5.71 23.64
CA GLN A 44 13.74 6.53 22.64
C GLN A 44 14.11 5.74 21.36
N LEU A 45 13.73 4.46 21.28
CA LEU A 45 14.00 3.64 20.10
C LEU A 45 13.18 4.20 18.92
N THR A 46 13.82 4.37 17.76
CA THR A 46 13.14 4.73 16.51
C THR A 46 12.66 3.49 15.76
N VAL A 47 11.84 3.66 14.74
CA VAL A 47 11.41 2.53 13.90
C VAL A 47 12.60 1.90 13.18
N GLU A 48 13.57 2.69 12.74
CA GLU A 48 14.82 2.21 12.13
C GLU A 48 15.63 1.39 13.13
N GLY A 49 15.72 1.85 14.37
CA GLY A 49 16.36 1.08 15.44
C GLY A 49 15.64 -0.25 15.72
N MET A 50 14.31 -0.27 15.66
CA MET A 50 13.55 -1.52 15.79
C MET A 50 13.77 -2.46 14.60
N ILE A 51 13.82 -1.92 13.37
CA ILE A 51 14.16 -2.69 12.16
C ILE A 51 15.53 -3.36 12.34
N ASP A 52 16.54 -2.61 12.79
CA ASP A 52 17.89 -3.16 12.99
C ASP A 52 17.91 -4.30 14.02
N LEU A 53 17.15 -4.18 15.12
CA LEU A 53 17.02 -5.24 16.12
C LEU A 53 16.35 -6.49 15.53
N CYS A 54 15.21 -6.31 14.85
CA CYS A 54 14.46 -7.41 14.26
C CYS A 54 15.22 -8.10 13.12
N VAL A 55 15.99 -7.36 12.32
CA VAL A 55 16.84 -7.93 11.26
C VAL A 55 17.86 -8.90 11.83
N GLN A 56 18.52 -8.58 12.95
CA GLN A 56 19.50 -9.50 13.53
C GLN A 56 18.86 -10.82 13.97
N HIS A 57 17.67 -10.77 14.59
CA HIS A 57 16.97 -11.99 15.01
C HIS A 57 16.53 -12.85 13.82
N LEU A 58 15.94 -12.24 12.78
CA LEU A 58 15.54 -12.98 11.58
C LEU A 58 16.73 -13.62 10.85
N LYS A 59 17.89 -12.94 10.86
CA LYS A 59 19.14 -13.52 10.33
C LYS A 59 19.59 -14.73 11.11
N GLU A 60 19.52 -14.69 12.43
CA GLU A 60 19.84 -15.83 13.30
C GLU A 60 18.89 -17.01 13.06
N GLU A 61 17.64 -16.75 12.67
CA GLU A 61 16.65 -17.74 12.26
C GLU A 61 16.80 -18.23 10.81
N GLY A 62 17.75 -17.68 10.04
CA GLY A 62 18.12 -18.14 8.70
C GLY A 62 17.58 -17.30 7.54
N MET A 63 16.91 -16.18 7.80
CA MET A 63 16.47 -15.26 6.75
C MET A 63 17.65 -14.40 6.24
N PRO A 64 17.84 -14.24 4.92
CA PRO A 64 18.83 -13.30 4.38
C PRO A 64 18.61 -11.87 4.87
N GLU A 65 19.69 -11.17 5.23
CA GLU A 65 19.61 -9.81 5.82
C GLU A 65 18.86 -8.81 4.94
N ASN A 66 19.13 -8.83 3.64
CA ASN A 66 18.48 -7.94 2.68
C ASN A 66 16.98 -8.19 2.58
N GLU A 67 16.56 -9.45 2.64
CA GLU A 67 15.16 -9.86 2.62
C GLU A 67 14.46 -9.45 3.92
N ALA A 68 15.06 -9.76 5.06
CA ALA A 68 14.57 -9.35 6.38
C ALA A 68 14.38 -7.83 6.47
N ARG A 69 15.39 -7.07 6.02
CA ARG A 69 15.35 -5.61 6.04
C ARG A 69 14.28 -5.06 5.11
N SER A 70 14.13 -5.62 3.91
CA SER A 70 13.09 -5.22 2.96
C SER A 70 11.69 -5.45 3.55
N MET A 71 11.45 -6.63 4.11
CA MET A 71 10.19 -6.98 4.76
C MET A 71 9.88 -6.06 5.95
N LEU A 72 10.85 -5.84 6.84
CA LEU A 72 10.65 -5.04 8.06
C LEU A 72 10.51 -3.54 7.78
N ASN A 73 11.22 -3.00 6.77
CA ASN A 73 11.03 -1.62 6.31
C ASN A 73 9.62 -1.37 5.78
N SER A 74 9.00 -2.39 5.18
CA SER A 74 7.61 -2.35 4.73
C SER A 74 6.63 -2.49 5.89
N PHE A 75 6.90 -3.41 6.81
CA PHE A 75 5.96 -3.80 7.85
C PHE A 75 5.98 -2.90 9.09
N LEU A 76 7.15 -2.68 9.71
CA LEU A 76 7.22 -2.05 11.03
C LEU A 76 6.67 -0.62 11.08
N PRO A 77 6.90 0.27 10.08
CA PRO A 77 6.35 1.63 10.11
C PRO A 77 4.83 1.71 10.24
N SER A 78 4.09 0.67 9.86
CA SER A 78 2.62 0.62 9.97
C SER A 78 2.09 0.31 11.38
N LEU A 79 2.94 -0.23 12.27
CA LEU A 79 2.50 -0.69 13.59
C LEU A 79 2.13 0.50 14.48
N LYS A 80 1.18 0.31 15.42
CA LYS A 80 0.64 1.41 16.25
C LYS A 80 1.70 2.28 16.93
N ARG A 81 2.84 1.70 17.33
CA ARG A 81 3.94 2.44 17.96
C ARG A 81 4.62 3.44 17.00
N TRP A 82 4.70 3.10 15.72
CA TRP A 82 5.55 3.78 14.74
C TRP A 82 4.76 4.60 13.72
N ARG A 83 3.54 4.17 13.42
CA ARG A 83 2.70 4.79 12.39
C ARG A 83 2.43 6.26 12.68
N LYS A 84 2.41 7.06 11.63
CA LYS A 84 2.02 8.47 11.70
C LYS A 84 0.54 8.60 11.35
N GLY A 85 -0.32 8.67 12.37
CA GLY A 85 -1.76 8.89 12.23
C GLY A 85 -2.64 7.76 12.77
N GLU A 86 -3.95 7.97 12.73
CA GLU A 86 -4.94 6.95 13.08
C GLU A 86 -5.30 6.10 11.86
N TRP A 87 -5.26 4.78 12.04
CA TRP A 87 -5.69 3.82 11.03
C TRP A 87 -7.22 3.78 10.96
N LYS A 88 -7.76 3.92 9.75
CA LYS A 88 -9.18 3.68 9.47
C LYS A 88 -9.28 2.33 8.79
N ASP A 89 -10.12 1.45 9.33
CA ASP A 89 -10.34 0.15 8.72
C ASP A 89 -10.85 0.30 7.28
N PRO A 90 -10.33 -0.53 6.35
CA PRO A 90 -10.74 -0.45 4.96
C PRO A 90 -12.21 -0.80 4.82
N LYS A 91 -12.88 -0.16 3.87
CA LYS A 91 -14.28 -0.41 3.57
C LYS A 91 -14.41 -1.43 2.45
N MET A 92 -15.22 -2.46 2.66
CA MET A 92 -15.57 -3.39 1.59
C MET A 92 -16.61 -2.74 0.66
N VAL A 93 -16.36 -2.78 -0.65
CA VAL A 93 -17.29 -2.32 -1.70
C VAL A 93 -17.31 -3.29 -2.86
N GLU A 94 -18.41 -3.32 -3.62
CA GLU A 94 -18.49 -3.99 -4.91
C GLU A 94 -18.47 -2.95 -6.02
N ARG A 95 -17.73 -3.23 -7.09
CA ARG A 95 -17.69 -2.36 -8.28
C ARG A 95 -17.87 -3.17 -9.55
N ASP A 96 -18.69 -2.62 -10.45
CA ASP A 96 -18.82 -3.12 -11.81
C ASP A 96 -17.54 -2.90 -12.62
N SER A 97 -17.40 -3.66 -13.71
CA SER A 97 -16.29 -3.50 -14.63
C SER A 97 -16.32 -2.12 -15.30
N PHE A 98 -15.15 -1.56 -15.56
CA PHE A 98 -14.99 -0.30 -16.28
C PHE A 98 -13.70 -0.28 -17.09
N GLN A 99 -13.59 0.68 -18.01
CA GLN A 99 -12.38 0.89 -18.79
C GLN A 99 -11.67 2.18 -18.39
N ILE A 100 -10.35 2.12 -18.37
CA ILE A 100 -9.49 3.30 -18.32
C ILE A 100 -8.64 3.38 -19.59
N VAL A 101 -8.27 4.60 -19.97
CA VAL A 101 -7.38 4.86 -21.10
C VAL A 101 -6.25 5.77 -20.62
N GLY A 102 -5.03 5.46 -21.06
CA GLY A 102 -3.86 6.28 -20.74
C GLY A 102 -2.55 5.60 -21.12
N ILE A 103 -1.50 5.80 -20.33
CA ILE A 103 -0.15 5.28 -20.60
C ILE A 103 0.27 4.26 -19.55
N SER A 104 1.06 3.28 -19.97
CA SER A 104 1.45 2.15 -19.12
C SER A 104 2.96 1.94 -19.08
N ALA A 105 3.46 1.44 -17.95
CA ALA A 105 4.83 0.94 -17.81
C ALA A 105 4.82 -0.41 -17.08
N GLN A 106 5.71 -1.32 -17.49
CA GLN A 106 5.96 -2.57 -16.78
C GLN A 106 7.07 -2.40 -15.75
N THR A 107 6.81 -2.79 -14.50
CA THR A 107 7.76 -2.69 -13.39
C THR A 107 7.44 -3.71 -12.28
N SER A 108 8.13 -3.63 -11.15
CA SER A 108 7.86 -4.40 -9.93
C SER A 108 8.22 -3.58 -8.69
N ASN A 109 7.67 -3.95 -7.53
CA ASN A 109 7.97 -3.29 -6.26
C ASN A 109 9.49 -3.26 -5.97
N ALA A 110 10.20 -4.33 -6.33
CA ALA A 110 11.65 -4.41 -6.17
C ALA A 110 12.42 -3.41 -7.06
N LYS A 111 11.91 -3.09 -8.26
CA LYS A 111 12.53 -2.10 -9.15
C LYS A 111 12.24 -0.67 -8.71
N GLU A 112 11.03 -0.41 -8.20
CA GLU A 112 10.58 0.94 -7.81
C GLU A 112 11.33 1.54 -6.61
N ILE A 113 12.08 0.73 -5.86
CA ILE A 113 12.97 1.19 -4.77
C ILE A 113 14.43 1.40 -5.22
N THR A 114 14.70 1.32 -6.52
CA THR A 114 16.05 1.45 -7.09
C THR A 114 16.10 2.54 -8.15
N SER A 115 17.27 2.75 -8.77
CA SER A 115 17.40 3.64 -9.94
C SER A 115 16.65 3.15 -11.18
N GLN A 116 16.04 1.96 -11.16
CA GLN A 116 15.22 1.42 -12.25
C GLN A 116 13.73 1.77 -12.12
N ALA A 117 13.35 2.55 -11.09
CA ALA A 117 11.97 2.99 -10.87
C ALA A 117 11.38 3.69 -12.09
N LYS A 118 10.13 3.36 -12.42
CA LYS A 118 9.42 3.89 -13.59
C LYS A 118 8.20 4.69 -13.23
N ILE A 119 7.58 4.50 -12.06
CA ILE A 119 6.36 5.21 -11.67
C ILE A 119 6.55 6.74 -11.67
N PRO A 120 7.65 7.31 -11.12
CA PRO A 120 7.85 8.76 -11.13
C PRO A 120 7.94 9.34 -12.55
N GLN A 121 8.65 8.66 -13.45
CA GLN A 121 8.75 9.10 -14.85
C GLN A 121 7.41 8.96 -15.57
N LEU A 122 6.65 7.88 -15.31
CA LEU A 122 5.33 7.69 -15.90
C LEU A 122 4.37 8.83 -15.53
N TRP A 123 4.39 9.28 -14.27
CA TRP A 123 3.62 10.46 -13.83
C TRP A 123 4.07 11.74 -14.52
N ASN A 124 5.38 11.95 -14.64
CA ASN A 124 5.92 13.10 -15.36
C ASN A 124 5.47 13.10 -16.83
N ASP A 125 5.57 11.96 -17.52
CA ASP A 125 5.14 11.80 -18.90
C ASP A 125 3.62 12.02 -19.05
N PHE A 126 2.82 11.51 -18.12
CA PHE A 126 1.36 11.66 -18.11
C PHE A 126 0.93 13.14 -18.14
N TYR A 127 1.58 13.97 -17.33
CA TYR A 127 1.30 15.41 -17.30
C TYR A 127 1.99 16.18 -18.43
N GLN A 128 3.27 15.92 -18.72
CA GLN A 128 4.01 16.63 -19.76
C GLN A 128 3.42 16.44 -21.15
N GLN A 129 2.86 15.27 -21.42
CA GLN A 129 2.22 14.95 -22.70
C GLN A 129 0.73 15.32 -22.73
N ASN A 130 0.18 15.91 -21.65
CA ASN A 130 -1.25 16.24 -21.52
C ASN A 130 -2.17 15.06 -21.88
N ILE A 131 -1.86 13.86 -21.37
CA ILE A 131 -2.56 12.62 -21.76
C ILE A 131 -4.08 12.73 -21.56
N ILE A 132 -4.52 13.39 -20.50
CA ILE A 132 -5.96 13.62 -20.23
C ILE A 132 -6.63 14.34 -21.40
N GLU A 133 -6.02 15.38 -21.97
CA GLU A 133 -6.62 16.17 -23.05
C GLU A 133 -6.71 15.41 -24.38
N GLN A 134 -5.93 14.34 -24.54
CA GLN A 134 -5.96 13.48 -25.72
C GLN A 134 -7.12 12.48 -25.71
N ILE A 135 -7.81 12.31 -24.56
CA ILE A 135 -8.83 11.29 -24.37
C ILE A 135 -10.21 11.94 -24.37
N ALA A 136 -11.04 11.62 -25.38
CA ALA A 136 -12.43 12.06 -25.43
C ALA A 136 -13.35 11.16 -24.59
N ASN A 137 -14.58 11.61 -24.31
CA ASN A 137 -15.63 10.83 -23.64
C ASN A 137 -15.27 10.27 -22.25
N GLN A 138 -14.53 11.04 -21.47
CA GLN A 138 -14.21 10.71 -20.09
C GLN A 138 -15.48 10.76 -19.22
N LYS A 139 -15.57 9.86 -18.24
CA LYS A 139 -16.68 9.84 -17.28
C LYS A 139 -16.62 11.02 -16.33
N ASN A 140 -15.41 11.36 -15.88
CA ASN A 140 -15.08 12.45 -14.98
C ASN A 140 -13.58 12.77 -15.11
N ALA A 141 -13.11 13.76 -14.34
CA ALA A 141 -11.71 14.18 -14.33
C ALA A 141 -10.81 13.36 -13.40
N ASN A 142 -11.28 12.22 -12.88
CA ASN A 142 -10.52 11.44 -11.91
C ASN A 142 -9.41 10.67 -12.63
N ILE A 143 -8.23 10.64 -11.99
CA ILE A 143 -7.08 9.90 -12.49
C ILE A 143 -7.00 8.57 -11.74
N TYR A 144 -6.67 7.52 -12.48
CA TYR A 144 -6.49 6.17 -11.98
C TYR A 144 -5.03 5.75 -12.14
N GLY A 145 -4.43 5.22 -11.07
CA GLY A 145 -3.19 4.47 -11.10
C GLY A 145 -3.49 2.98 -10.98
N LEU A 146 -3.72 2.31 -12.11
CA LEU A 146 -4.12 0.90 -12.16
C LEU A 146 -2.90 -0.02 -12.20
N TYR A 147 -2.79 -0.88 -11.20
CA TYR A 147 -1.88 -2.01 -11.15
C TYR A 147 -2.58 -3.26 -11.67
N SER A 148 -2.05 -3.85 -12.74
CA SER A 148 -2.70 -4.92 -13.50
C SER A 148 -1.68 -5.88 -14.10
N ASP A 149 -2.17 -6.99 -14.67
CA ASP A 149 -1.33 -7.98 -15.35
C ASP A 149 -0.16 -8.46 -14.47
N TYR A 150 -0.44 -8.72 -13.19
CA TYR A 150 0.52 -9.28 -12.26
C TYR A 150 1.00 -10.63 -12.76
N GLU A 151 2.31 -10.84 -12.80
CA GLU A 151 2.91 -12.13 -13.16
C GLU A 151 2.59 -13.21 -12.12
N THR A 152 2.63 -12.84 -10.83
CA THR A 152 2.41 -13.75 -9.70
C THR A 152 1.60 -13.08 -8.57
N ASP A 153 2.27 -12.28 -7.75
CA ASP A 153 1.74 -11.66 -6.53
C ASP A 153 2.40 -10.29 -6.30
N VAL A 154 2.52 -9.87 -5.03
CA VAL A 154 3.18 -8.61 -4.63
C VAL A 154 4.65 -8.52 -5.06
N ASN A 155 5.31 -9.65 -5.33
CA ASN A 155 6.72 -9.70 -5.74
C ASN A 155 6.89 -9.82 -7.26
N GLY A 156 5.82 -10.10 -8.01
CA GLY A 156 5.87 -10.25 -9.46
C GLY A 156 5.99 -8.93 -10.21
N GLU A 157 6.35 -9.02 -11.49
CA GLU A 157 6.18 -7.87 -12.39
C GLU A 157 4.69 -7.57 -12.59
N TYR A 158 4.38 -6.29 -12.78
CA TYR A 158 3.04 -5.81 -13.09
C TYR A 158 3.12 -4.64 -14.06
N PHE A 159 1.98 -4.31 -14.65
CA PHE A 159 1.79 -3.07 -15.38
C PHE A 159 1.11 -2.03 -14.48
N ILE A 160 1.71 -0.86 -14.38
CA ILE A 160 1.07 0.34 -13.86
C ILE A 160 0.57 1.18 -15.03
N THR A 161 -0.72 1.53 -15.03
CA THR A 161 -1.36 2.36 -16.04
C THR A 161 -1.91 3.62 -15.40
N LEU A 162 -1.44 4.78 -15.84
CA LEU A 162 -2.03 6.08 -15.49
C LEU A 162 -3.04 6.46 -16.55
N GLY A 163 -4.28 6.70 -16.14
CA GLY A 163 -5.35 6.96 -17.09
C GLY A 163 -6.61 7.55 -16.48
N VAL A 164 -7.60 7.79 -17.33
CA VAL A 164 -8.92 8.30 -16.95
C VAL A 164 -10.00 7.28 -17.30
N GLN A 165 -11.07 7.24 -16.52
CA GLN A 165 -12.18 6.34 -16.75
C GLN A 165 -13.05 6.83 -17.93
N MET A 166 -13.41 5.92 -18.81
CA MET A 166 -14.31 6.21 -19.93
C MET A 166 -15.78 6.24 -19.48
N LEU A 167 -16.59 7.12 -20.07
CA LEU A 167 -18.04 7.19 -19.83
C LEU A 167 -18.74 5.93 -20.35
N ASN A 168 -18.35 5.48 -21.54
CA ASN A 168 -18.81 4.26 -22.20
C ASN A 168 -17.59 3.46 -22.68
N SER A 169 -17.77 2.17 -22.99
CA SER A 169 -16.72 1.38 -23.62
C SER A 169 -16.22 2.07 -24.89
N LEU A 170 -14.92 1.97 -25.13
CA LEU A 170 -14.30 2.66 -26.26
C LEU A 170 -14.70 1.96 -27.57
N ASP A 171 -15.58 2.60 -28.35
CA ASP A 171 -15.97 2.17 -29.70
C ASP A 171 -15.22 3.03 -30.73
N GLY A 172 -13.93 2.74 -30.96
CA GLY A 172 -13.12 3.49 -31.92
C GLY A 172 -11.62 3.24 -31.84
N ASP A 173 -10.86 3.98 -32.65
CA ASP A 173 -9.41 3.92 -32.65
C ASP A 173 -8.84 4.56 -31.38
N ILE A 174 -7.89 3.86 -30.75
CA ILE A 174 -7.15 4.34 -29.60
C ILE A 174 -6.10 5.35 -30.10
N PRO A 175 -5.98 6.56 -29.52
CA PRO A 175 -4.93 7.48 -29.89
C PRO A 175 -3.55 6.82 -29.81
N ALA A 176 -2.68 7.12 -30.78
CA ALA A 176 -1.37 6.49 -30.87
C ALA A 176 -0.56 6.69 -29.58
N GLY A 177 -0.05 5.61 -29.01
CA GLY A 177 0.72 5.64 -27.75
C GLY A 177 -0.12 5.46 -26.49
N LEU A 178 -1.46 5.41 -26.58
CA LEU A 178 -2.32 5.10 -25.45
C LEU A 178 -2.70 3.62 -25.41
N THR A 179 -3.02 3.14 -24.21
CA THR A 179 -3.49 1.79 -23.92
C THR A 179 -4.87 1.86 -23.29
N VAL A 180 -5.76 0.93 -23.69
CA VAL A 180 -7.04 0.70 -23.02
C VAL A 180 -6.87 -0.47 -22.05
N LYS A 181 -7.25 -0.29 -20.79
CA LYS A 181 -7.31 -1.35 -19.79
C LYS A 181 -8.73 -1.53 -19.30
N THR A 182 -9.16 -2.80 -19.24
CA THR A 182 -10.44 -3.17 -18.63
C THR A 182 -10.18 -3.61 -17.20
N VAL A 183 -10.75 -2.89 -16.24
CA VAL A 183 -10.78 -3.29 -14.84
C VAL A 183 -11.99 -4.20 -14.64
N PRO A 184 -11.83 -5.47 -14.24
CA PRO A 184 -12.94 -6.40 -14.08
C PRO A 184 -13.84 -5.99 -12.90
N ALA A 185 -15.09 -6.47 -12.92
CA ALA A 185 -15.97 -6.35 -11.75
C ALA A 185 -15.38 -7.17 -10.60
N ALA A 186 -15.32 -6.58 -9.40
CA ALA A 186 -14.74 -7.24 -8.24
C ALA A 186 -15.24 -6.65 -6.91
N LYS A 187 -14.96 -7.38 -5.83
CA LYS A 187 -14.99 -6.86 -4.47
C LYS A 187 -13.67 -6.19 -4.17
N TYR A 188 -13.74 -5.04 -3.50
CA TYR A 188 -12.60 -4.22 -3.16
C TYR A 188 -12.61 -3.88 -1.69
N LEU A 189 -11.43 -3.98 -1.06
CA LEU A 189 -11.13 -3.22 0.14
C LEU A 189 -10.63 -1.84 -0.26
N VAL A 190 -11.29 -0.80 0.23
CA VAL A 190 -10.96 0.61 -0.02
C VAL A 190 -10.22 1.17 1.18
N PHE A 191 -8.97 1.53 0.96
CA PHE A 191 -8.11 2.21 1.93
C PHE A 191 -8.10 3.70 1.57
N THR A 192 -8.52 4.55 2.51
CA THR A 192 -8.44 6.01 2.34
C THR A 192 -7.19 6.50 3.05
N SER A 193 -6.30 7.17 2.33
CA SER A 193 -5.09 7.73 2.91
C SER A 193 -5.39 8.78 3.98
N ASN A 194 -4.41 9.08 4.82
CA ASN A 194 -4.39 10.37 5.52
C ASN A 194 -4.31 11.53 4.51
N GLN A 195 -4.54 12.76 4.97
CA GLN A 195 -4.20 13.95 4.18
C GLN A 195 -2.69 14.18 4.24
N GLY A 196 -2.06 14.47 3.10
CA GLY A 196 -0.63 14.74 3.05
C GLY A 196 -0.11 15.06 1.66
N ALA A 197 1.20 15.31 1.57
CA ALA A 197 1.84 15.65 0.32
C ALA A 197 2.01 14.43 -0.62
N LEU A 198 1.79 14.63 -1.91
CA LEU A 198 2.15 13.67 -2.95
C LEU A 198 3.65 13.76 -3.28
N PRO A 199 4.34 12.64 -3.56
CA PRO A 199 3.82 11.26 -3.55
C PRO A 199 3.84 10.58 -2.18
N ASP A 200 4.43 11.21 -1.15
CA ASP A 200 4.72 10.60 0.15
C ASP A 200 3.51 9.94 0.82
N VAL A 201 2.34 10.59 0.76
CA VAL A 201 1.11 10.08 1.36
C VAL A 201 0.62 8.77 0.70
N VAL A 202 0.85 8.61 -0.60
CA VAL A 202 0.50 7.38 -1.35
C VAL A 202 1.47 6.26 -1.00
N ILE A 203 2.77 6.55 -0.96
CA ILE A 203 3.81 5.58 -0.58
C ILE A 203 3.55 5.06 0.84
N GLN A 204 3.25 5.96 1.78
CA GLN A 204 2.90 5.59 3.16
C GLN A 204 1.64 4.71 3.19
N THR A 205 0.62 5.04 2.40
CA THR A 205 -0.63 4.25 2.36
C THR A 205 -0.40 2.85 1.80
N TRP A 206 0.50 2.67 0.83
CA TRP A 206 0.86 1.34 0.34
C TRP A 206 1.60 0.48 1.37
N GLN A 207 2.54 1.06 2.13
CA GLN A 207 3.22 0.37 3.23
C GLN A 207 2.22 -0.12 4.28
N ASP A 208 1.29 0.78 4.62
CA ASP A 208 0.16 0.55 5.51
C ASP A 208 -0.74 -0.61 5.01
N ILE A 209 -1.07 -0.64 3.72
CA ILE A 209 -1.82 -1.72 3.09
C ILE A 209 -1.07 -3.06 3.17
N TRP A 210 0.22 -3.09 2.80
CA TRP A 210 1.02 -4.32 2.83
C TRP A 210 1.07 -4.91 4.23
N ALA A 211 1.28 -4.07 5.24
CA ALA A 211 1.27 -4.50 6.62
C ALA A 211 -0.10 -5.00 7.07
N TRP A 212 -1.19 -4.35 6.66
CA TRP A 212 -2.54 -4.82 6.97
C TRP A 212 -2.80 -6.22 6.39
N PHE A 213 -2.45 -6.44 5.12
CA PHE A 213 -2.61 -7.75 4.47
C PHE A 213 -1.74 -8.85 5.09
N ALA A 214 -0.56 -8.51 5.61
CA ALA A 214 0.28 -9.47 6.32
C ALA A 214 -0.40 -10.04 7.59
N ASN A 215 -1.45 -9.38 8.11
CA ASN A 215 -2.09 -9.73 9.39
C ASN A 215 -3.60 -10.00 9.30
N SER A 216 -4.25 -9.72 8.16
CA SER A 216 -5.72 -9.75 8.08
C SER A 216 -6.32 -11.11 7.74
N GLY A 217 -5.53 -12.02 7.14
CA GLY A 217 -6.04 -13.29 6.59
C GLY A 217 -6.92 -13.11 5.34
N VAL A 218 -7.01 -11.89 4.79
CA VAL A 218 -7.77 -11.61 3.56
C VAL A 218 -6.90 -11.86 2.35
N GLU A 219 -7.43 -12.59 1.37
CA GLU A 219 -6.72 -12.90 0.13
C GLU A 219 -7.03 -11.89 -0.97
N ARG A 220 -5.96 -11.34 -1.57
CA ARG A 220 -6.03 -10.51 -2.78
C ARG A 220 -6.28 -11.38 -4.00
N THR A 221 -6.99 -10.84 -4.98
CA THR A 221 -7.18 -11.51 -6.27
C THR A 221 -6.09 -11.14 -7.29
N TYR A 222 -5.41 -10.01 -7.10
CA TYR A 222 -4.43 -9.44 -8.05
C TYR A 222 -5.02 -9.22 -9.46
N THR A 223 -6.33 -9.02 -9.56
CA THR A 223 -7.04 -8.83 -10.84
C THR A 223 -7.09 -7.38 -11.32
N GLY A 224 -6.67 -6.44 -10.49
CA GLY A 224 -6.68 -5.01 -10.80
C GLY A 224 -6.86 -4.16 -9.56
N ASP A 225 -5.75 -3.80 -8.93
CA ASP A 225 -5.72 -2.86 -7.81
C ASP A 225 -5.51 -1.45 -8.37
N PHE A 226 -6.11 -0.42 -7.78
CA PHE A 226 -5.93 0.93 -8.31
C PHE A 226 -5.95 2.03 -7.26
N GLU A 227 -5.14 3.05 -7.51
CA GLU A 227 -5.24 4.36 -6.87
C GLU A 227 -6.29 5.20 -7.60
N LEU A 228 -7.11 5.92 -6.84
CA LEU A 228 -8.08 6.88 -7.32
C LEU A 228 -7.72 8.28 -6.81
N TYR A 229 -7.40 9.16 -7.75
CA TYR A 229 -7.12 10.57 -7.50
C TYR A 229 -8.32 11.40 -8.00
N ASP A 230 -9.09 11.94 -7.07
CA ASP A 230 -10.25 12.78 -7.36
C ASP A 230 -10.03 14.23 -6.92
N GLU A 231 -11.09 15.02 -6.73
CA GLU A 231 -11.00 16.42 -6.33
C GLU A 231 -10.24 16.66 -5.03
N ARG A 232 -10.13 15.65 -4.14
CA ARG A 232 -9.36 15.72 -2.90
C ARG A 232 -7.85 15.83 -3.15
N CYS A 233 -7.39 15.58 -4.37
CA CYS A 233 -5.99 15.70 -4.79
C CYS A 233 -5.67 17.03 -5.47
N ALA A 234 -6.62 17.97 -5.56
CA ALA A 234 -6.41 19.25 -6.24
C ALA A 234 -5.27 20.09 -5.63
N ASN A 235 -5.06 20.00 -4.32
CA ASN A 235 -3.86 20.51 -3.66
C ASN A 235 -2.88 19.36 -3.40
N PRO A 236 -1.75 19.25 -4.14
CA PRO A 236 -0.82 18.15 -3.98
C PRO A 236 -0.07 18.14 -2.65
N GLN A 237 -0.13 19.21 -1.85
CA GLN A 237 0.47 19.27 -0.50
C GLN A 237 -0.48 18.76 0.60
N GLU A 238 -1.77 18.67 0.30
CA GLU A 238 -2.83 18.26 1.25
C GLU A 238 -3.78 17.23 0.60
N ALA A 239 -3.22 16.37 -0.25
CA ALA A 239 -3.97 15.40 -1.01
C ALA A 239 -4.49 14.24 -0.13
N GLN A 240 -5.61 13.66 -0.54
CA GLN A 240 -6.11 12.40 0.01
C GLN A 240 -6.52 11.47 -1.13
N VAL A 241 -5.95 10.26 -1.13
CA VAL A 241 -6.10 9.26 -2.19
C VAL A 241 -6.85 8.05 -1.64
N GLU A 242 -7.66 7.42 -2.48
CA GLU A 242 -8.22 6.10 -2.19
C GLU A 242 -7.49 5.02 -2.97
N ILE A 243 -7.16 3.92 -2.30
CA ILE A 243 -6.54 2.75 -2.91
C ILE A 243 -7.51 1.58 -2.79
N TYR A 244 -7.88 1.02 -3.93
CA TYR A 244 -8.81 -0.09 -4.08
C TYR A 244 -8.00 -1.37 -4.31
N ILE A 245 -8.10 -2.32 -3.39
CA ILE A 245 -7.43 -3.62 -3.49
C ILE A 245 -8.47 -4.70 -3.75
N ALA A 246 -8.34 -5.42 -4.86
CA ALA A 246 -9.26 -6.48 -5.25
C ALA A 246 -9.07 -7.74 -4.37
N VAL A 247 -10.16 -8.28 -3.84
CA VAL A 247 -10.16 -9.37 -2.85
C VAL A 247 -11.19 -10.46 -3.17
N LYS A 248 -10.98 -11.66 -2.64
CA LYS A 248 -11.86 -12.83 -2.81
C LYS A 248 -13.18 -12.72 -2.02
#